data_AF-A0A524QDS4-F1
#
_entry.id   AF-A0A524QDS4-F1
#
_cell.length_a   1.000
_cell.length_b   1.000
_cell.length_c   1.000
_cell.angle_alpha   90.00
_cell.angle_beta   90.00
_cell.angle_gamma   90.00
#
_symmetry.space_group_name_H-M   'P 1'
#
loop_
_entity.id
_entity.type
_entity.pdbx_description
1 polymer ?
#
loop_
_entity_poly.entity_id
_entity_poly.type
_entity_poly.pdbx_seq_one_letter_code
_entity_poly.pdbx_strand_id
1 'polypeptide(L)'
;MNTELEKIEKMAQAKLFKPKAMGPLLKAIEVEALAEIHDVETTTGRDSIKSLAYKVARSKTTIDNLGKDFVAEQKQAIAIIDEVRRTARAFLDDLKDRVR
;
A
#
# COMPACT_ATOMS: atom_id res chain seq x y z
N MET A 1 20.72 0.27 8.95
CA MET A 1 20.00 -0.39 7.84
C MET A 1 18.52 -0.30 8.16
N ASN A 2 17.67 0.19 7.25
CA ASN A 2 16.22 0.22 7.48
C ASN A 2 15.68 -1.21 7.33
N THR A 3 14.87 -1.66 8.27
CA THR A 3 14.22 -2.99 8.25
C THR A 3 13.20 -3.09 7.10
N GLU A 4 12.87 -4.29 6.61
CA GLU A 4 11.79 -4.43 5.60
C GLU A 4 10.45 -3.93 6.17
N LEU A 5 10.25 -4.12 7.47
CA LEU A 5 9.14 -3.56 8.25
C LEU A 5 9.04 -2.02 8.15
N GLU A 6 10.17 -1.31 8.16
CA GLU A 6 10.24 0.16 8.01
C GLU A 6 10.18 0.63 6.54
N LYS A 7 10.53 -0.23 5.58
CA LYS A 7 10.51 0.11 4.16
C LYS A 7 9.10 0.22 3.60
N ILE A 8 8.12 -0.48 4.18
CA ILE A 8 6.71 -0.45 3.73
C ILE A 8 6.19 0.99 3.60
N GLU A 9 6.47 1.85 4.59
CA GLU A 9 6.03 3.24 4.62
C GLU A 9 6.63 4.10 3.48
N LYS A 10 7.77 3.69 2.92
CA LYS A 10 8.50 4.40 1.86
C LYS A 10 8.24 3.83 0.47
N MET A 11 7.53 2.70 0.36
CA MET A 11 7.23 2.08 -0.94
C MET A 11 6.07 2.79 -1.63
N ALA A 12 6.21 3.00 -2.94
CA ALA A 12 5.12 3.53 -3.75
C ALA A 12 3.90 2.58 -3.71
N GLN A 13 2.72 3.12 -3.39
CA GLN A 13 1.46 2.36 -3.29
C GLN A 13 1.17 1.56 -4.57
N ALA A 14 1.36 2.20 -5.73
CA ALA A 14 1.17 1.57 -7.03
C ALA A 14 2.11 0.37 -7.30
N LYS A 15 3.24 0.25 -6.57
CA LYS A 15 4.13 -0.92 -6.61
C LYS A 15 3.66 -1.99 -5.62
N LEU A 16 3.23 -1.57 -4.44
CA LEU A 16 2.78 -2.45 -3.35
C LEU A 16 1.50 -3.22 -3.71
N PHE A 17 0.55 -2.56 -4.37
CA PHE A 17 -0.76 -3.13 -4.70
C PHE A 17 -0.84 -3.75 -6.11
N LYS A 18 0.30 -4.13 -6.70
CA LYS A 18 0.30 -4.91 -7.95
C LYS A 18 -0.05 -6.38 -7.67
N PRO A 19 -0.69 -7.07 -8.64
CA PRO A 19 -0.86 -8.51 -8.55
C PRO A 19 0.47 -9.21 -8.23
N LYS A 20 0.44 -10.15 -7.28
CA LYS A 20 1.59 -10.95 -6.82
C LYS A 20 2.71 -10.17 -6.11
N ALA A 21 2.61 -8.86 -5.89
CA ALA A 21 3.64 -8.09 -5.17
C ALA A 21 3.66 -8.33 -3.66
N MET A 22 2.49 -8.61 -3.06
CA MET A 22 2.36 -8.75 -1.60
C MET A 22 3.03 -10.01 -1.05
N GLY A 23 2.93 -11.14 -1.76
CA GLY A 23 3.48 -12.43 -1.29
C GLY A 23 4.99 -12.38 -0.98
N PRO A 24 5.84 -11.94 -1.92
CA PRO A 24 7.28 -11.79 -1.68
C PRO A 24 7.62 -10.83 -0.54
N LEU A 25 6.89 -9.72 -0.41
CA LEU A 25 7.09 -8.75 0.67
C LEU A 25 6.77 -9.36 2.04
N LEU A 26 5.64 -10.04 2.16
CA LEU A 26 5.27 -10.74 3.40
C LEU A 26 6.29 -11.83 3.75
N LYS A 27 6.83 -12.53 2.74
CA LYS A 27 7.86 -13.55 2.97
C LYS A 27 9.17 -12.93 3.44
N ALA A 28 9.57 -11.77 2.90
CA ALA A 28 10.75 -11.05 3.37
C ALA A 28 10.59 -10.59 4.82
N ILE A 29 9.42 -10.07 5.19
CA ILE A 29 9.09 -9.68 6.57
C ILE A 29 9.13 -10.89 7.51
N GLU A 30 8.58 -12.04 7.10
CA GLU A 30 8.62 -13.27 7.88
C GLU A 30 10.07 -13.73 8.11
N VAL A 31 10.91 -13.74 7.06
CA VAL A 31 12.32 -14.12 7.17
C VAL A 31 13.07 -13.19 8.11
N GLU A 32 12.85 -11.88 8.00
CA GLU A 32 13.47 -10.88 8.89
C GLU A 32 13.03 -11.07 10.34
N ALA A 33 11.72 -11.20 10.57
CA ALA A 33 11.17 -11.36 11.91
C ALA A 33 11.60 -12.66 12.61
N LEU A 34 11.84 -13.74 11.85
CA LEU A 34 12.28 -15.02 12.41
C LEU A 34 13.81 -15.16 12.49
N ALA A 35 14.58 -14.28 11.84
CA ALA A 35 16.04 -14.30 11.91
C ALA A 35 16.58 -13.73 13.24
N GLU A 36 15.80 -12.88 13.91
CA GLU A 36 16.18 -12.32 15.20
C GLU A 36 15.98 -13.34 16.33
N ILE A 37 17.08 -13.96 16.79
CA ILE A 37 17.08 -14.84 17.95
C ILE A 37 17.27 -13.99 19.21
N HIS A 38 16.28 -14.03 20.09
CA HIS A 38 16.31 -13.33 21.38
C HIS A 38 16.27 -14.32 22.54
N ASP A 39 17.00 -14.01 23.62
CA ASP A 39 17.03 -14.83 24.83
C ASP A 39 15.79 -14.58 25.70
N VAL A 40 14.88 -15.56 25.73
CA VAL A 40 13.61 -15.50 26.48
C VAL A 40 13.79 -15.48 28.00
N GLU A 41 14.95 -15.91 28.51
CA GLU A 41 15.23 -15.95 29.95
C GLU A 41 15.59 -14.55 30.49
N THR A 42 16.08 -13.67 29.62
CA THR A 42 16.44 -12.29 30.00
C THR A 42 15.28 -11.31 29.82
N THR A 43 15.19 -10.30 30.70
CA THR A 43 14.21 -9.20 30.54
C THR A 43 14.43 -8.47 29.20
N THR A 44 15.69 -8.19 28.86
CA THR A 44 16.04 -7.51 27.60
C THR A 44 15.61 -8.31 26.37
N GLY A 45 15.80 -9.63 26.36
CA GLY A 45 15.38 -10.46 25.22
C GLY A 45 13.86 -10.55 25.08
N ARG A 46 13.11 -10.63 26.20
CA ARG A 46 11.63 -10.54 26.17
C ARG A 46 11.14 -9.19 25.67
N ASP A 47 11.78 -8.09 26.07
CA ASP A 47 11.43 -6.74 25.59
C ASP A 47 11.69 -6.58 24.08
N SER A 48 12.78 -7.15 23.57
CA SER A 48 13.06 -7.21 22.13
C SER A 48 11.99 -8.00 21.36
N ILE A 49 11.59 -9.18 21.85
CA ILE A 49 10.50 -9.97 21.25
C ILE A 49 9.20 -9.16 21.20
N LYS A 50 8.84 -8.50 22.30
CA LYS A 50 7.63 -7.67 22.38
C LYS A 50 7.68 -6.51 21.37
N SER A 51 8.85 -5.87 21.24
CA SER A 51 9.08 -4.79 20.27
C SER A 51 8.93 -5.29 18.83
N LEU A 52 9.54 -6.42 18.50
CA LEU A 52 9.44 -7.03 17.16
C LEU A 52 8.00 -7.43 16.83
N ALA A 53 7.31 -8.10 17.74
CA ALA A 53 5.90 -8.46 17.57
C ALA A 53 5.02 -7.22 17.36
N TYR A 54 5.29 -6.13 18.09
CA TYR A 54 4.59 -4.86 17.89
C TYR A 54 4.85 -4.26 16.51
N LYS A 55 6.09 -4.30 16.00
CA LYS A 55 6.42 -3.86 14.64
C LYS A 55 5.66 -4.67 13.59
N VAL A 56 5.64 -6.00 13.71
CA VAL A 56 4.89 -6.89 12.80
C VAL A 56 3.39 -6.55 12.82
N ALA A 57 2.81 -6.35 14.00
CA ALA A 57 1.41 -5.97 14.15
C ALA A 57 1.12 -4.61 13.50
N ARG A 58 2.01 -3.62 13.67
CA ARG A 58 1.91 -2.31 13.04
C ARG A 58 1.96 -2.39 11.51
N SER A 59 2.84 -3.22 10.95
CA SER A 59 2.97 -3.34 9.49
C SER A 59 1.66 -3.76 8.80
N LYS A 60 0.84 -4.59 9.46
CA LYS A 60 -0.52 -4.90 8.97
C LYS A 60 -1.37 -3.64 8.84
N THR A 61 -1.41 -2.81 9.88
CA THR A 61 -2.19 -1.56 9.89
C THR A 61 -1.66 -0.57 8.85
N THR A 62 -0.33 -0.47 8.70
CA THR A 62 0.30 0.36 7.67
C THR A 62 -0.11 -0.07 6.27
N ILE A 63 -0.07 -1.38 5.96
CA ILE A 63 -0.49 -1.89 4.65
C ILE A 63 -1.97 -1.59 4.38
N ASP A 64 -2.84 -1.77 5.38
CA ASP A 64 -4.28 -1.48 5.25
C ASP A 64 -4.54 0.00 4.96
N ASN A 65 -3.89 0.92 5.70
CA ASN A 65 -4.03 2.35 5.49
C ASN A 65 -3.51 2.78 4.10
N LEU A 66 -2.34 2.29 3.69
CA LEU A 66 -1.81 2.54 2.34
C LEU A 66 -2.77 2.05 1.25
N GLY A 67 -3.48 0.94 1.49
CA GLY A 67 -4.47 0.41 0.56
C GLY A 67 -5.72 1.28 0.46
N LYS A 68 -6.21 1.78 1.60
CA LYS A 68 -7.34 2.72 1.65
C LYS A 68 -7.01 4.02 0.92
N ASP A 69 -5.84 4.60 1.19
CA ASP A 69 -5.37 5.82 0.55
C ASP A 69 -5.23 5.64 -0.96
N PHE A 70 -4.63 4.52 -1.39
CA PHE A 70 -4.48 4.20 -2.82
C PHE A 70 -5.84 4.04 -3.51
N VAL A 71 -6.81 3.38 -2.88
CA VAL A 71 -8.18 3.27 -3.43
C VAL A 71 -8.85 4.64 -3.54
N ALA A 72 -8.67 5.52 -2.56
CA ALA A 72 -9.21 6.88 -2.61
C ALA A 72 -8.61 7.67 -3.79
N GLU A 73 -7.29 7.61 -3.97
CA GLU A 73 -6.59 8.23 -5.09
C GLU A 73 -7.09 7.71 -6.45
N GLN A 74 -7.21 6.38 -6.61
CA GLN A 74 -7.72 5.78 -7.84
C GLN A 74 -9.16 6.18 -8.15
N LYS A 75 -10.03 6.26 -7.13
CA LYS A 75 -11.42 6.73 -7.31
C LYS A 75 -11.46 8.17 -7.78
N GLN A 76 -10.62 9.05 -7.23
CA GLN A 76 -10.52 10.43 -7.66
C GLN A 76 -10.04 10.52 -9.12
N ALA A 77 -9.01 9.75 -9.48
CA ALA A 77 -8.51 9.69 -10.86
C ALA A 77 -9.60 9.22 -11.85
N ILE A 78 -10.36 8.17 -11.48
CA ILE A 78 -11.48 7.67 -12.30
C ILE A 78 -12.57 8.74 -12.46
N ALA A 79 -12.94 9.43 -11.38
CA ALA A 79 -13.94 10.49 -11.43
C ALA A 79 -13.52 11.62 -12.39
N ILE A 80 -12.24 12.03 -12.36
CA ILE A 80 -11.70 13.01 -13.30
C ILE A 80 -11.80 12.51 -14.74
N ILE A 81 -11.45 11.25 -15.01
CA ILE A 81 -11.54 10.66 -16.35
C ILE A 81 -12.98 10.67 -16.87
N ASP A 82 -13.95 10.31 -16.03
CA ASP A 82 -15.36 10.27 -16.41
C ASP A 82 -15.91 11.68 -16.70
N GLU A 83 -15.52 12.68 -15.92
CA GLU A 83 -15.85 14.09 -16.15
C GLU A 83 -15.31 14.61 -17.49
N VAL A 84 -14.03 14.34 -17.78
CA VAL A 84 -13.40 14.70 -19.06
C VAL A 84 -14.11 14.01 -20.22
N ARG A 85 -14.42 12.72 -20.09
CA ARG A 85 -15.15 11.96 -21.13
C ARG A 85 -16.56 12.49 -21.36
N ARG A 86 -17.28 12.88 -20.31
CA ARG A 86 -18.61 13.50 -20.42
C ARG A 86 -18.53 14.81 -21.19
N THR A 87 -17.55 15.64 -20.87
CA THR A 87 -17.31 16.93 -21.54
C THR A 87 -17.02 16.74 -23.03
N ALA A 88 -16.12 15.81 -23.38
CA ALA A 88 -15.83 15.48 -24.78
C ALA A 88 -17.06 14.98 -25.54
N ARG A 89 -17.86 14.09 -24.92
CA ARG A 89 -19.10 13.59 -25.53
C ARG A 89 -20.10 14.71 -25.81
N ALA A 90 -20.40 15.53 -24.79
CA ALA A 90 -21.36 16.62 -24.93
C ALA A 90 -20.94 17.60 -26.04
N PHE A 91 -19.65 17.94 -26.10
CA PHE A 91 -19.12 18.82 -27.15
C PHE A 91 -19.26 18.21 -28.55
N LEU A 92 -18.92 16.93 -28.71
CA LEU A 92 -18.99 16.26 -30.01
C LEU A 92 -20.44 16.01 -30.46
N ASP A 93 -21.36 15.74 -29.54
CA ASP A 93 -22.79 15.63 -29.85
C ASP A 93 -23.35 16.97 -30.33
N ASP A 94 -23.04 18.07 -29.64
CA ASP A 94 -23.41 19.43 -30.08
C ASP A 94 -22.79 19.77 -31.45
N LEU A 95 -21.51 19.45 -31.67
CA LEU A 95 -20.85 19.68 -32.94
C LEU A 95 -21.51 18.90 -34.08
N LYS A 96 -21.87 17.63 -33.84
CA LYS A 96 -22.58 16.80 -34.81
C LYS A 96 -23.92 17.42 -35.21
N ASP A 97 -24.66 17.96 -34.25
CA ASP A 97 -25.96 18.59 -34.51
C ASP A 97 -25.81 19.91 -35.29
N ARG A 98 -24.75 20.68 -35.03
CA ARG A 98 -24.44 21.93 -35.77
C ARG A 98 -23.96 21.72 -37.21
N VAL A 99 -23.34 20.57 -37.50
CA VAL A 99 -22.82 20.24 -38.83
C VAL A 99 -23.93 19.76 -39.78
N ARG A 100 -25.06 19.28 -39.24
CA ARG A 100 -26.18 18.73 -40.00
C ARG A 100 -27.08 19.80 -40.61
#